data_AF-A0A2K3JL79-F1
#
_entry.id   AF-A0A2K3JL79-F1
#
_cell.length_a   1.000
_cell.length_b   1.000
_cell.length_c   1.000
_cell.angle_alpha   90.00
_cell.angle_beta   90.00
_cell.angle_gamma   90.00
#
_symmetry.space_group_name_H-M   'P 1'
#
loop_
_entity.id
_entity.type
_entity.pdbx_description
1 polymer ?
#
loop_
_entity_poly.entity_id
_entity_poly.type
_entity_poly.pdbx_seq_one_letter_code
_entity_poly.pdbx_strand_id
1 'polypeptide(L)'
;DDDGQIVEPHSISAGLDYPGVGPEHSFLKDLGCAEYYTITDDEALEAFKRVSRLEGIIPALETSHALAEVIRMFTLLSRLT
;
A
#
# COMPACT_ATOMS: atom_id res chain seq x y z
N ASP A 1 -0.26 17.02 17.33
CA ASP A 1 -0.25 17.44 18.75
C ASP A 1 -1.68 17.46 19.26
N ASP A 2 -1.91 17.85 20.51
CA ASP A 2 -3.28 17.94 21.06
C ASP A 2 -4.12 19.04 20.39
N ASP A 3 -3.47 19.90 19.59
CA ASP A 3 -4.11 20.98 18.82
C ASP A 3 -4.59 20.53 17.43
N GLY A 4 -4.37 19.26 17.06
CA GLY A 4 -4.83 18.69 15.79
C GLY A 4 -4.01 19.13 14.56
N GLN A 5 -2.74 19.50 14.75
CA GLN A 5 -1.87 19.84 13.62
C GLN A 5 -1.65 18.66 12.67
N ILE A 6 -1.54 18.96 11.37
CA ILE A 6 -1.24 17.96 10.33
C ILE A 6 0.18 17.42 10.57
N VAL A 7 0.29 16.10 10.69
CA VAL A 7 1.56 15.39 10.81
C VAL A 7 2.13 15.14 9.42
N GLU A 8 3.42 15.38 9.24
CA GLU A 8 4.10 15.15 7.96
C GLU A 8 4.18 13.63 7.68
N PRO A 9 3.73 13.17 6.49
CA PRO A 9 3.88 11.78 6.10
C PRO A 9 5.32 11.47 5.69
N HIS A 10 5.62 10.18 5.52
CA HIS A 10 6.84 9.74 4.84
C HIS A 10 6.55 8.47 4.04
N SER A 11 6.91 8.47 2.76
CA SER A 11 6.95 7.29 1.90
C SER A 11 8.08 7.41 0.88
N ILE A 12 8.72 6.30 0.50
CA ILE A 12 9.63 6.27 -0.65
C ILE A 12 8.92 6.63 -1.97
N SER A 13 7.60 6.48 -2.00
CA SER A 13 6.76 6.79 -3.15
C SER A 13 6.19 8.19 -3.01
N ALA A 14 6.70 9.14 -3.80
CA ALA A 14 6.24 10.53 -3.76
C ALA A 14 4.72 10.67 -3.99
N GLY A 15 4.10 9.79 -4.78
CA GLY A 15 2.66 9.79 -5.03
C GLY A 15 1.80 9.29 -3.86
N LEU A 16 2.40 8.65 -2.84
CA LEU A 16 1.71 8.21 -1.61
C LEU A 16 2.09 9.04 -0.38
N ASP A 17 3.01 10.00 -0.53
CA ASP A 17 3.51 10.85 0.55
C ASP A 17 2.55 12.01 0.87
N TYR A 18 1.34 11.65 1.30
CA TYR A 18 0.25 12.59 1.58
C TYR A 18 -0.46 12.21 2.90
N PRO A 19 -0.68 13.15 3.83
CA PRO A 19 -1.20 12.82 5.17
C PRO A 19 -2.71 12.59 5.21
N GLY A 20 -3.42 12.76 4.08
CA GLY A 20 -4.87 12.63 3.98
C GLY A 20 -5.33 11.50 3.06
N VAL A 21 -6.65 11.34 2.95
CA VAL A 21 -7.28 10.41 2.01
C VAL A 21 -8.62 10.99 1.55
N GLY A 22 -9.07 10.64 0.34
CA GLY A 22 -10.35 11.09 -0.19
C GLY A 22 -11.53 10.67 0.71
N PRO A 23 -12.58 11.51 0.86
CA PRO A 23 -13.68 11.24 1.80
C PRO A 23 -14.49 9.98 1.44
N GLU A 24 -14.58 9.63 0.16
CA GLU A 24 -15.24 8.40 -0.28
C GLU A 24 -14.54 7.15 0.27
N HIS A 25 -13.21 7.15 0.36
CA HIS A 25 -12.48 6.03 0.97
C HIS A 25 -12.78 5.88 2.47
N SER A 26 -12.86 7.01 3.20
CA SER A 26 -13.27 6.99 4.61
C SER A 26 -14.68 6.42 4.76
N PHE A 27 -15.61 6.85 3.92
CA PHE A 27 -16.98 6.36 3.94
C PHE A 27 -17.07 4.86 3.64
N LEU A 28 -16.35 4.37 2.62
CA LEU A 28 -16.32 2.94 2.28
C LEU A 28 -15.69 2.08 3.39
N LYS A 29 -14.69 2.62 4.10
CA LYS A 29 -14.11 1.99 5.29
C LYS A 29 -15.16 1.87 6.40
N ASP A 30 -15.87 2.95 6.69
CA ASP A 30 -16.87 3.00 7.77
C ASP A 30 -18.05 2.06 7.50
N LEU A 31 -18.42 1.86 6.23
CA LEU A 31 -19.42 0.87 5.82
C LEU A 31 -18.93 -0.59 5.87
N GLY A 32 -17.62 -0.83 6.01
CA GLY A 32 -17.03 -2.16 5.86
C GLY A 32 -17.02 -2.67 4.41
N CYS A 33 -17.20 -1.78 3.43
CA CYS A 33 -17.16 -2.14 2.00
C CYS A 33 -15.74 -2.21 1.44
N ALA A 34 -14.77 -1.60 2.12
CA ALA A 34 -13.36 -1.63 1.73
C ALA A 34 -12.46 -1.81 2.95
N GLU A 35 -11.41 -2.60 2.78
CA GLU A 35 -10.35 -2.81 3.76
C GLU A 35 -9.09 -2.07 3.31
N TYR A 36 -8.39 -1.46 4.27
CA TYR A 36 -7.22 -0.63 4.00
C TYR A 36 -6.02 -1.21 4.74
N TYR A 37 -4.95 -1.46 3.98
CA TYR A 37 -3.73 -2.06 4.45
C TYR A 37 -2.55 -1.12 4.25
N THR A 38 -1.54 -1.25 5.10
CA THR A 38 -0.28 -0.52 4.99
C THR A 38 0.82 -1.44 4.48
N ILE A 39 1.67 -0.89 3.62
CA ILE A 39 2.87 -1.55 3.10
C ILE A 39 4.06 -0.64 3.37
N THR A 40 5.16 -1.23 3.82
CA THR A 40 6.43 -0.54 4.08
C THR A 40 7.23 -0.32 2.80
N ASP A 41 8.15 0.64 2.82
CA ASP A 41 9.04 0.92 1.69
C ASP A 41 9.82 -0.34 1.25
N ASP A 42 10.29 -1.14 2.20
CA ASP A 42 11.01 -2.39 1.92
C ASP A 42 10.13 -3.43 1.21
N GLU A 43 8.89 -3.61 1.67
CA GLU A 43 7.93 -4.51 1.03
C GLU A 43 7.58 -4.05 -0.40
N ALA A 44 7.37 -2.76 -0.60
CA ALA A 44 7.13 -2.18 -1.93
C ALA A 44 8.35 -2.37 -2.85
N LEU A 45 9.58 -2.15 -2.35
CA LEU A 45 10.81 -2.37 -3.11
C LEU A 45 11.01 -3.84 -3.50
N GLU A 46 10.68 -4.78 -2.62
CA GLU A 46 10.76 -6.21 -2.93
C GLU A 46 9.71 -6.61 -3.98
N ALA A 47 8.48 -6.09 -3.90
CA ALA A 47 7.46 -6.30 -4.93
C ALA A 47 7.88 -5.71 -6.29
N PHE A 48 8.41 -4.48 -6.29
CA PHE A 48 8.97 -3.84 -7.48
C PHE A 48 10.02 -4.73 -8.17
N LYS A 49 11.01 -5.19 -7.40
CA LYS A 49 12.10 -6.06 -7.91
C LYS A 49 11.54 -7.37 -8.44
N ARG A 50 10.58 -7.97 -7.72
CA ARG A 50 10.00 -9.27 -8.08
C ARG A 50 9.24 -9.19 -9.40
N VAL A 51 8.34 -8.23 -9.54
CA VAL A 51 7.55 -8.06 -10.78
C VAL A 51 8.45 -7.69 -11.96
N SER A 52 9.44 -6.82 -11.75
CA SER A 52 10.42 -6.48 -12.78
C SER A 52 11.20 -7.70 -13.30
N ARG A 53 11.57 -8.62 -12.41
CA ARG A 53 12.36 -9.81 -12.76
C ARG A 53 11.54 -10.94 -13.35
N LEU A 54 10.32 -11.16 -12.83
CA LEU A 54 9.50 -12.31 -13.24
C LEU A 54 8.65 -12.00 -14.47
N GLU A 55 8.10 -10.79 -14.54
CA GLU A 55 7.13 -10.41 -15.57
C GLU A 55 7.71 -9.45 -16.62
N GLY A 56 8.92 -8.91 -16.38
CA GLY A 56 9.54 -7.91 -17.27
C GLY A 56 8.82 -6.56 -17.27
N ILE A 57 7.95 -6.31 -16.28
CA ILE A 57 7.21 -5.06 -16.11
C ILE A 57 7.86 -4.26 -14.99
N ILE A 58 8.19 -2.99 -15.24
CA ILE A 58 8.75 -2.07 -14.23
C ILE A 58 7.61 -1.22 -13.66
N PRO A 59 7.03 -1.57 -12.49
CA PRO A 59 5.92 -0.83 -11.90
C PRO A 59 6.38 0.50 -11.28
N ALA A 60 5.47 1.46 -11.15
CA ALA A 60 5.68 2.62 -10.28
C ALA A 60 5.78 2.16 -8.81
N LEU A 61 6.45 2.93 -7.95
CA LEU A 61 6.55 2.59 -6.53
C LEU A 61 5.18 2.66 -5.84
N GLU A 62 4.29 3.55 -6.29
CA GLU A 62 2.90 3.64 -5.84
C GLU A 62 2.20 2.30 -6.09
N THR A 63 2.28 1.81 -7.33
CA THR A 63 1.69 0.52 -7.75
C THR A 63 2.34 -0.66 -7.05
N SER A 64 3.64 -0.56 -6.72
CA SER A 64 4.39 -1.62 -6.05
C SER A 64 3.88 -1.88 -4.63
N HIS A 65 3.33 -0.87 -3.94
CA HIS A 65 2.66 -1.07 -2.65
C HIS A 65 1.45 -2.01 -2.79
N ALA A 66 0.58 -1.77 -3.78
CA ALA A 66 -0.57 -2.64 -4.02
C ALA A 66 -0.15 -4.08 -4.38
N LEU A 67 0.91 -4.24 -5.19
CA LEU A 67 1.45 -5.55 -5.57
C LEU A 67 2.02 -6.30 -4.37
N ALA A 68 2.70 -5.60 -3.45
CA ALA A 68 3.22 -6.20 -2.22
C ALA A 68 2.10 -6.79 -1.36
N GLU A 69 0.99 -6.06 -1.20
CA GLU A 69 -0.18 -6.56 -0.47
C GLU A 69 -0.74 -7.84 -1.10
N VAL A 70 -0.93 -7.86 -2.42
CA VAL A 70 -1.43 -9.04 -3.13
C VAL A 70 -0.54 -10.27 -2.90
N ILE A 71 0.78 -10.08 -2.97
CA ILE A 71 1.76 -11.16 -2.72
C ILE A 71 1.68 -11.65 -1.27
N ARG A 72 1.52 -10.73 -0.31
CA ARG A 72 1.35 -11.05 1.12
C ARG A 72 0.08 -11.85 1.37
N MET A 73 -1.06 -11.40 0.83
CA MET A 73 -2.36 -12.08 0.95
C MET A 73 -2.31 -13.49 0.35
N PHE A 74 -1.71 -13.65 -0.83
CA PHE A 74 -1.58 -14.96 -1.46
C PHE A 74 -0.74 -15.94 -0.62
N THR A 75 0.34 -15.45 -0.01
CA THR A 75 1.21 -16.27 0.86
C THR A 75 0.48 -16.73 2.13
N LEU A 76 -0.43 -15.92 2.66
CA LEU A 76 -1.25 -16.28 3.82
C LEU A 76 -2.30 -17.33 3.44
N LEU A 77 -2.99 -17.15 2.31
CA LEU A 77 -4.02 -18.07 1.83
C LEU A 77 -3.43 -19.44 1.45
N SER A 78 -2.27 -19.48 0.81
CA SER A 78 -1.62 -20.75 0.44
C SER A 78 -1.13 -21.58 1.63
N ARG A 79 -1.03 -20.99 2.83
CA ARG A 79 -0.71 -21.71 4.07
C ARG A 79 -1.94 -22.30 4.76
N LEU A 80 -3.15 -21.89 4.35
CA LEU A 80 -4.42 -22.36 4.91
C LEU A 80 -5.05 -23.49 4.09
N THR A 81 -4.50 -23.79 2.91
CA THR A 81 -4.93 -24.85 1.98
C THR A 81 -3.87 -25.92 1.84
#